data_AF-A0A2I1DBB4-F1
#
_entry.id   AF-A0A2I1DBB4-F1
#
_cell.length_a   1.000
_cell.length_b   1.000
_cell.length_c   1.000
_cell.angle_alpha   90.00
_cell.angle_beta   90.00
_cell.angle_gamma   90.00
#
_symmetry.space_group_name_H-M   'P 1'
#
loop_
_entity.id
_entity.type
_entity.pdbx_description
1 polymer ?
#
loop_
_entity_poly.entity_id
_entity_poly.type
_entity_poly.pdbx_seq_one_letter_code
_entity_poly.pdbx_strand_id
1 'polypeptide(L)'
;MLEVKWVRMNDTINTQLIPPSSDLLNSLPSGRDIHSPPGPYKLPALDDEQLAQMRAPPDDTGSISGESDEEEGDEGLGETHTPGAYPERTESAYY
;
A
#
# COMPACT_ATOMS: atom_id res chain seq x y z
N MET A 1 19.15 -37.65 13.00
CA MET A 1 18.77 -39.06 13.20
C MET A 1 17.99 -39.24 14.51
N LEU A 2 16.76 -38.71 14.60
CA LEU A 2 15.89 -38.91 15.76
C LEU A 2 14.98 -40.13 15.58
N GLU A 3 14.47 -40.32 14.37
CA GLU A 3 13.67 -41.48 13.99
C GLU A 3 14.32 -42.80 14.40
N VAL A 4 15.58 -43.02 14.02
CA VAL A 4 16.35 -44.24 14.37
C VAL A 4 16.41 -44.47 15.88
N LYS A 5 16.57 -43.41 16.68
CA LYS A 5 16.59 -43.51 18.15
C LYS A 5 15.22 -43.93 18.68
N TRP A 6 14.16 -43.29 18.20
CA TRP A 6 12.80 -43.53 18.69
C TRP A 6 12.27 -44.89 18.26
N VAL A 7 12.56 -45.33 17.04
CA VAL A 7 12.25 -46.68 16.56
C VAL A 7 12.95 -47.71 17.42
N ARG A 8 14.27 -47.60 17.62
CA ARG A 8 15.02 -48.56 18.46
C ARG A 8 14.50 -48.60 19.89
N MET A 9 14.17 -47.45 20.48
CA MET A 9 13.62 -47.39 21.84
C MET A 9 12.22 -48.01 21.92
N ASN A 10 11.39 -47.81 20.90
CA ASN A 10 10.08 -48.43 20.85
C ASN A 10 10.19 -49.96 20.70
N ASP A 11 11.06 -50.44 19.81
CA ASP A 11 11.23 -51.87 19.56
C ASP A 11 11.84 -52.63 20.74
N THR A 12 12.60 -51.95 21.61
CA THR A 12 13.34 -52.60 22.71
C THR A 12 12.78 -52.37 24.10
N ILE A 13 12.10 -51.24 24.36
CA ILE A 13 11.65 -50.88 25.71
C ILE A 13 10.13 -50.71 25.76
N ASN A 14 9.55 -49.90 24.89
CA ASN A 14 8.14 -49.50 25.03
C ASN A 14 7.17 -50.50 24.38
N THR A 15 7.57 -51.12 23.27
CA THR A 15 6.79 -52.08 22.48
C THR A 15 5.37 -51.60 22.14
N GLN A 16 5.22 -50.32 21.83
CA GLN A 16 3.92 -49.72 21.53
C GLN A 16 3.60 -49.84 20.03
N LEU A 17 2.32 -50.02 19.72
CA LEU A 17 1.82 -49.97 18.34
C LEU A 17 1.89 -48.53 17.81
N ILE A 18 2.42 -48.37 16.59
CA ILE A 18 2.54 -47.06 15.95
C ILE A 18 1.24 -46.76 15.20
N PRO A 19 0.47 -45.72 15.58
CA PRO A 19 -0.76 -45.36 14.89
C PRO A 19 -0.48 -44.75 13.50
N PRO A 20 -1.47 -44.79 12.58
CA PRO A 20 -1.34 -44.15 11.28
C PRO A 20 -1.22 -42.62 11.44
N SER A 21 -0.44 -42.00 10.56
CA SER A 21 -0.16 -40.55 10.62
C SER A 21 -1.40 -39.69 10.35
N SER A 22 -2.35 -40.18 9.54
CA SER A 22 -3.60 -39.48 9.21
C SER A 22 -4.40 -39.09 10.45
N ASP A 23 -4.49 -40.00 11.42
CA ASP A 23 -5.35 -39.85 12.60
C ASP A 23 -4.77 -38.78 13.53
N LEU A 24 -3.44 -38.74 13.65
CA LEU A 24 -2.73 -37.73 14.42
C LEU A 24 -2.87 -36.34 13.77
N LEU A 25 -2.69 -36.26 12.45
CA LEU A 25 -2.81 -34.99 11.70
C LEU A 25 -4.19 -34.36 11.80
N ASN A 26 -5.25 -35.18 11.79
CA ASN A 26 -6.63 -34.68 11.96
C ASN A 26 -6.91 -34.16 13.37
N SER A 27 -6.19 -34.65 14.39
CA SER A 27 -6.36 -34.24 15.79
C SER A 27 -5.53 -33.02 16.19
N LEU A 28 -4.54 -32.66 15.38
CA LEU A 28 -3.62 -31.58 15.71
C LEU A 28 -4.32 -30.23 15.53
N PRO A 29 -4.28 -29.35 16.55
CA PRO A 29 -4.73 -27.98 16.36
C PRO A 29 -3.85 -27.36 15.29
N SER A 30 -4.51 -26.85 14.25
CA SER A 30 -3.84 -26.07 13.20
C SER A 30 -3.15 -24.90 13.89
N GLY A 31 -1.83 -24.97 14.08
CA GLY A 31 -1.00 -23.88 14.61
C GLY A 31 -0.98 -22.62 13.73
N ARG A 32 -1.93 -22.52 12.80
CA ARG A 32 -2.16 -21.41 11.88
C ARG A 32 -3.00 -20.30 12.52
N ASP A 33 -3.67 -20.58 13.64
CA ASP A 33 -4.50 -19.61 14.37
C ASP A 33 -3.81 -19.03 15.62
N ILE A 34 -2.48 -19.20 15.75
CA ILE A 34 -1.71 -18.67 16.88
C ILE A 34 -1.70 -17.12 16.86
N HIS A 35 -1.90 -16.54 15.68
CA HIS A 35 -2.01 -15.10 15.50
C HIS A 35 -3.34 -14.77 14.84
N SER A 36 -4.09 -13.86 15.45
CA SER A 36 -5.19 -13.20 14.76
C SER A 36 -4.65 -12.59 13.47
N PRO A 37 -5.37 -12.71 12.34
CA PRO A 37 -4.96 -12.06 11.11
C PRO A 37 -4.73 -10.57 11.38
N PRO A 38 -3.69 -9.96 10.79
CA PRO A 38 -3.46 -8.53 10.95
C PRO A 38 -4.73 -7.79 10.54
N GLY A 39 -5.10 -6.77 11.33
CA GLY A 39 -6.24 -5.92 11.01
C GLY A 39 -6.09 -5.25 9.64
N PRO A 40 -7.18 -4.70 9.08
CA PRO A 40 -7.12 -3.99 7.81
C PRO A 40 -6.07 -2.87 7.86
N TYR A 41 -5.33 -2.72 6.76
CA TYR A 41 -4.33 -1.66 6.63
C TYR A 41 -4.97 -0.29 6.84
N LYS A 42 -4.43 0.49 7.76
CA LYS A 42 -4.85 1.87 8.00
C LYS A 42 -3.93 2.81 7.22
N LEU A 43 -4.51 3.52 6.26
CA LEU A 43 -3.80 4.58 5.54
C LEU A 43 -3.40 5.67 6.53
N PRO A 44 -2.15 6.16 6.49
CA PRO A 44 -1.79 7.36 7.21
C PRO A 44 -2.60 8.53 6.63
N ALA A 45 -3.52 9.06 7.42
CA ALA A 45 -4.25 10.28 7.10
C ALA A 45 -3.52 11.46 7.76
N LEU A 46 -3.41 12.57 7.02
CA LEU A 46 -2.98 13.84 7.60
C LEU A 46 -4.09 14.38 8.51
N ASP A 47 -3.70 15.16 9.52
CA ASP A 47 -4.66 15.86 10.36
C ASP A 47 -5.46 16.89 9.54
N ASP A 48 -6.71 17.14 9.93
CA ASP A 48 -7.62 18.03 9.22
C ASP A 48 -7.07 19.46 9.19
N GLU A 49 -6.41 19.88 10.28
CA GLU A 49 -5.71 21.17 10.37
C GLU A 49 -4.53 21.26 9.40
N GLN A 50 -3.75 20.17 9.27
CA GLN A 50 -2.62 20.11 8.34
C GLN A 50 -3.10 20.14 6.88
N LEU A 51 -4.18 19.41 6.57
CA LEU A 51 -4.82 19.47 5.25
C LEU A 51 -5.36 20.86 4.94
N ALA A 52 -5.92 21.56 5.93
CA ALA A 52 -6.42 22.93 5.75
C ALA A 52 -5.27 23.92 5.48
N GLN A 53 -4.14 23.79 6.17
CA GLN A 53 -2.97 24.63 5.94
C GLN A 53 -2.32 24.38 4.57
N MET A 54 -2.24 23.13 4.12
CA MET A 54 -1.72 22.81 2.78
C MET A 54 -2.61 23.34 1.65
N ARG A 55 -3.89 23.57 1.94
CA ARG A 55 -4.87 24.19 1.02
C ARG A 55 -5.01 25.69 1.24
N ALA A 56 -4.33 26.25 2.24
CA ALA A 56 -4.36 27.68 2.47
C ALA A 56 -3.69 28.40 1.30
N PRO A 57 -4.25 29.53 0.86
CA PRO A 57 -3.52 30.43 -0.03
C PRO A 57 -2.16 30.77 0.56
N PRO A 58 -1.12 30.92 -0.28
CA PRO A 58 0.18 31.40 0.19
C PRO A 58 0.00 32.72 0.95
N ASP A 59 0.71 32.85 2.07
CA ASP A 59 0.58 33.98 2.96
C ASP A 59 1.15 35.24 2.26
N ASP A 60 0.35 36.32 2.20
CA ASP A 60 0.72 37.59 1.55
C ASP A 60 1.85 38.35 2.30
N THR A 61 2.40 37.76 3.37
CA THR A 61 3.41 38.37 4.24
C THR A 61 4.83 38.34 3.67
N GLY A 62 5.01 37.80 2.46
CA GLY A 62 6.18 38.03 1.64
C GLY A 62 5.77 38.80 0.39
N SER A 63 5.92 40.12 0.43
CA SER A 63 6.07 40.93 -0.79
C SER A 63 7.01 40.19 -1.74
N ILE A 64 6.48 39.52 -2.76
CA ILE A 64 7.16 39.52 -4.05
C ILE A 64 7.15 41.00 -4.41
N SER A 65 8.20 41.70 -3.97
CA SER A 65 8.59 42.94 -4.60
C SER A 65 8.78 42.54 -6.06
N GLY A 66 7.80 42.91 -6.87
CA GLY A 66 7.90 42.85 -8.31
C GLY A 66 9.05 43.76 -8.71
N GLU A 67 10.26 43.19 -8.74
CA GLU A 67 11.18 43.55 -9.80
C GLU A 67 10.69 42.78 -11.02
N SER A 68 9.59 43.28 -11.59
CA SER A 68 9.30 43.07 -13.00
C SER A 68 10.46 43.70 -13.73
N ASP A 69 11.43 42.88 -14.13
CA ASP A 69 12.37 43.27 -15.16
C ASP A 69 11.53 43.31 -16.44
N GLU A 70 10.93 44.48 -16.69
CA GLU A 70 10.24 44.82 -17.93
C GLU A 70 11.27 44.92 -19.05
N GLU A 71 11.80 43.77 -19.48
CA GLU A 71 12.47 43.64 -20.77
C GLU A 71 11.37 43.62 -21.84
N GLU A 72 11.16 44.80 -22.41
CA GLU A 72 10.35 45.07 -23.60
C GLU A 72 10.85 44.19 -24.76
N GLY A 73 10.13 43.08 -25.02
CA GLY A 73 10.51 42.09 -26.01
C GLY A 73 9.32 41.38 -26.64
N ASP A 74 8.68 42.08 -27.56
CA ASP A 74 8.15 41.58 -28.84
C ASP A 74 7.03 40.52 -28.86
N GLU A 75 5.87 40.99 -29.35
CA GLU A 75 4.73 40.31 -29.99
C GLU A 75 4.63 38.76 -29.99
N GLY A 76 3.57 38.25 -29.33
CA GLY A 76 3.15 36.85 -29.50
C GLY A 76 1.85 36.49 -28.78
N LEU A 77 0.70 36.77 -29.41
CA LEU A 77 -0.61 36.24 -29.02
C LEU A 77 -0.59 34.71 -29.03
N GLY A 78 -0.80 34.03 -27.90
CA GLY A 78 -0.91 32.57 -27.88
C GLY A 78 -1.26 31.94 -26.53
N GLU A 79 -2.55 31.58 -26.40
CA GLU A 79 -3.10 30.54 -25.51
C GLU A 79 -2.88 30.65 -23.99
N THR A 80 -3.82 31.33 -23.34
CA THR A 80 -4.20 31.04 -21.96
C THR A 80 -4.84 29.64 -21.87
N HIS A 81 -4.03 28.60 -21.73
CA HIS A 81 -4.55 27.29 -21.33
C HIS A 81 -5.06 27.35 -19.88
N THR A 82 -6.38 27.45 -19.72
CA THR A 82 -7.04 27.30 -18.42
C THR A 82 -6.87 25.84 -17.95
N PRO A 83 -6.26 25.57 -16.79
CA PRO A 83 -6.12 24.20 -16.28
C PRO A 83 -7.51 23.61 -15.96
N GLY A 84 -7.87 22.54 -16.65
CA GLY A 84 -9.18 21.87 -16.51
C GLY A 84 -9.96 21.63 -17.81
N ALA A 85 -9.44 22.06 -18.97
CA ALA A 85 -10.04 21.72 -20.25
C ALA A 85 -9.87 20.22 -20.55
N TYR A 86 -11.00 19.49 -20.58
CA TYR A 86 -11.05 18.12 -21.08
C TYR A 86 -10.90 18.13 -22.61
N PRO A 87 -10.26 17.11 -23.22
CA PRO A 87 -10.23 17.02 -24.67
C PRO A 87 -11.65 16.82 -25.21
N GLU A 88 -12.06 17.71 -26.12
CA GLU A 88 -13.27 17.58 -26.93
C GLU A 88 -13.25 16.21 -27.65
N ARG A 89 -14.36 15.48 -27.54
CA ARG A 89 -14.51 14.16 -28.15
C ARG A 89 -14.59 14.35 -29.66
N THR A 90 -13.52 14.05 -30.38
CA THR A 90 -13.57 13.98 -31.84
C THR A 90 -14.48 12.82 -32.25
N GLU A 91 -15.65 13.14 -32.82
CA GLU A 91 -16.54 12.21 -33.49
C GLU A 91 -15.88 11.68 -34.77
N SER A 92 -14.88 10.82 -34.65
CA SER A 92 -14.31 10.12 -35.80
C SER A 92 -13.72 8.78 -35.39
N ALA A 93 -14.58 7.89 -34.92
CA ALA A 93 -14.21 6.48 -34.74
C ALA A 93 -15.36 5.56 -35.10
N TYR A 94 -15.94 5.69 -36.30
CA TYR A 94 -16.61 4.60 -37.03
C TYR A 94 -16.73 4.97 -38.51
N TYR A 95 -15.83 4.45 -39.34
CA TYR A 95 -16.10 4.01 -40.71
C TYR A 95 -15.15 2.88 -41.07
#